data_AF-A0A6M1R1L9-F1
#
_entry.id   AF-A0A6M1R1L9-F1
#
_cell.length_a   1.000
_cell.length_b   1.000
_cell.length_c   1.000
_cell.angle_alpha   90.00
_cell.angle_beta   90.00
_cell.angle_gamma   90.00
#
_symmetry.space_group_name_H-M   'P 1'
#
loop_
_entity.id
_entity.type
_entity.pdbx_description
1 polymer ?
#
loop_
_entity_poly.entity_id
_entity_poly.type
_entity_poly.pdbx_seq_one_letter_code
_entity_poly.pdbx_strand_id
1 'polypeptide(L)'
;MIDRTFLYTEYFQSLERFNHSDIVWGYEPDVVYHFIQSGVTLASYHELGAENESPLLAELYLRQVYFALIEAIRDPERSQQFRHVCLNMIHEPLIALKRFYKRRHGGEQRFLSLQLELQRLQAPLD
;
A
#
# COMPACT_ATOMS: atom_id res chain seq x y z
N MET A 1 -14.22 -13.46 21.62
CA MET A 1 -13.75 -12.75 20.40
C MET A 1 -12.99 -11.53 20.85
N ILE A 2 -11.74 -11.37 20.44
CA ILE A 2 -11.01 -10.12 20.63
C ILE A 2 -11.53 -9.15 19.57
N ASP A 3 -12.08 -8.02 20.00
CA ASP A 3 -12.53 -6.97 19.08
C ASP A 3 -11.30 -6.38 18.36
N ARG A 4 -11.24 -6.58 17.04
CA ARG A 4 -10.17 -6.05 16.18
C ARG A 4 -10.63 -4.91 15.28
N THR A 5 -11.77 -4.29 15.60
CA THR A 5 -12.29 -3.12 14.86
C THR A 5 -11.27 -1.99 14.79
N PHE A 6 -10.40 -1.87 15.80
CA PHE A 6 -9.30 -0.91 15.79
C PHE A 6 -8.40 -1.01 14.55
N LEU A 7 -8.17 -2.21 13.99
CA LEU A 7 -7.33 -2.35 12.78
C LEU A 7 -7.94 -1.64 11.56
N TYR A 8 -9.27 -1.67 11.43
CA TYR A 8 -9.97 -0.93 10.39
C TYR A 8 -9.93 0.56 10.67
N THR A 9 -10.16 0.97 11.92
CA THR A 9 -10.08 2.38 12.32
C THR A 9 -8.71 2.97 12.01
N GLU A 10 -7.63 2.30 12.43
CA GLU A 10 -6.25 2.73 12.15
C GLU A 10 -5.99 2.84 10.65
N TYR A 11 -6.43 1.86 9.86
CA TYR A 11 -6.27 1.88 8.40
C TYR A 11 -7.00 3.06 7.73
N PHE A 12 -8.27 3.29 8.09
CA PHE A 12 -9.05 4.34 7.46
C PHE A 12 -8.59 5.74 7.89
N GLN A 13 -8.15 5.91 9.14
CA GLN A 13 -7.55 7.16 9.62
C GLN A 13 -6.20 7.44 8.94
N SER A 14 -5.35 6.42 8.76
CA SER A 14 -4.08 6.59 8.07
C SER A 14 -4.26 6.87 6.58
N LEU A 15 -5.25 6.24 5.93
CA LEU A 15 -5.64 6.51 4.54
C LEU A 15 -6.15 7.93 4.37
N GLU A 16 -7.01 8.39 5.27
CA GLU A 16 -7.50 9.77 5.28
C GLU A 16 -6.31 10.74 5.41
N ARG A 17 -5.41 10.50 6.37
CA ARG A 17 -4.22 11.33 6.57
C ARG A 17 -3.27 11.32 5.37
N PHE A 18 -3.09 10.17 4.72
CA PHE A 18 -2.30 10.04 3.49
C PHE A 18 -2.90 10.87 2.34
N ASN A 19 -4.23 10.88 2.22
CA ASN A 19 -4.94 11.60 1.17
C ASN A 19 -5.00 13.12 1.39
N HIS A 20 -4.74 13.62 2.59
CA HIS A 20 -4.71 15.05 2.87
C HIS A 20 -3.51 15.74 2.21
N SER A 21 -3.72 16.93 1.65
CA SER A 21 -2.69 17.74 0.96
C SER A 21 -1.90 18.63 1.92
N ASP A 22 -2.40 18.87 3.13
CA ASP A 22 -1.84 19.73 4.18
C ASP A 22 -0.93 18.96 5.16
N ILE A 23 -0.10 18.07 4.62
CA ILE A 23 0.90 17.38 5.43
C ILE A 23 1.96 18.39 5.88
N VAL A 24 2.20 18.44 7.20
CA VAL A 24 3.24 19.28 7.78
C VAL A 24 4.59 18.85 7.20
N TRP A 25 5.32 19.81 6.63
CA TRP A 25 6.63 19.57 6.04
C TRP A 25 7.57 18.84 7.01
N GLY A 26 8.21 17.77 6.55
CA GLY A 26 9.08 16.90 7.35
C GLY A 26 8.38 15.66 7.93
N TYR A 27 7.04 15.63 7.96
CA TYR A 27 6.27 14.48 8.45
C TYR A 27 5.76 13.56 7.33
N GLU A 28 6.12 13.81 6.07
CA GLU A 28 5.77 12.95 4.94
C GLU A 28 6.18 11.48 5.17
N PRO A 29 7.41 11.17 5.65
CA PRO A 29 7.81 9.79 5.92
C PRO A 29 6.89 9.08 6.92
N ASP A 30 6.50 9.75 8.00
CA ASP A 30 5.67 9.17 9.06
C ASP A 30 4.25 8.88 8.56
N VAL A 31 3.67 9.82 7.79
CA VAL A 31 2.34 9.64 7.19
C VAL A 31 2.32 8.47 6.22
N VAL A 32 3.31 8.39 5.33
CA VAL A 32 3.41 7.31 4.33
C VAL A 32 3.68 5.97 5.02
N TYR A 33 4.61 5.93 5.98
CA TYR A 33 4.92 4.73 6.76
C TYR A 33 3.69 4.21 7.49
N HIS A 34 2.98 5.08 8.21
CA HIS A 34 1.83 4.68 9.00
C HIS A 34 0.69 4.12 8.12
N PHE A 35 0.46 4.72 6.96
CA PHE A 35 -0.49 4.21 5.98
C PHE A 35 -0.11 2.83 5.45
N ILE A 36 1.15 2.63 5.07
CA ILE A 36 1.63 1.32 4.59
C ILE A 36 1.48 0.26 5.68
N GLN A 37 1.95 0.55 6.90
CA GLN A 37 1.96 -0.41 8.00
C GLN A 37 0.55 -0.80 8.45
N SER A 38 -0.35 0.16 8.58
CA SER A 38 -1.76 -0.13 8.93
C SER A 38 -2.45 -0.98 7.87
N GLY A 39 -2.22 -0.71 6.57
CA GLY A 39 -2.79 -1.51 5.49
C GLY A 39 -2.21 -2.91 5.39
N VAL A 40 -0.90 -3.07 5.56
CA VAL A 40 -0.25 -4.40 5.60
C VAL A 40 -0.74 -5.20 6.82
N THR A 41 -0.85 -4.55 7.98
CA THR A 41 -1.36 -5.19 9.21
C THR A 41 -2.81 -5.66 9.04
N LEU A 42 -3.67 -4.82 8.45
CA LEU A 42 -5.05 -5.17 8.16
C LEU A 42 -5.16 -6.29 7.12
N ALA A 43 -4.28 -6.33 6.12
CA ALA A 43 -4.22 -7.44 5.19
C ALA A 43 -3.82 -8.76 5.88
N SER A 44 -2.82 -8.74 6.77
CA SER A 44 -2.38 -9.92 7.51
C SER A 44 -3.44 -10.46 8.48
N TYR A 45 -4.36 -9.61 8.95
CA TYR A 45 -5.54 -10.06 9.71
C TYR A 45 -6.47 -10.97 8.89
N HIS A 46 -6.42 -10.87 7.57
CA HIS A 46 -7.20 -11.66 6.62
C HIS A 46 -6.39 -12.73 5.87
N GLU A 47 -5.13 -12.96 6.24
CA GLU A 47 -4.28 -13.96 5.57
C GLU A 47 -4.77 -15.40 5.77
N LEU A 48 -4.27 -16.30 4.91
CA LEU A 48 -4.55 -17.73 4.99
C LEU A 48 -4.12 -18.29 6.35
N GLY A 49 -5.04 -18.95 7.06
CA GLY A 49 -4.82 -19.48 8.41
C GLY A 49 -5.08 -18.49 9.54
N ALA A 50 -5.53 -17.26 9.26
CA ALA A 50 -6.00 -16.32 10.27
C ALA A 50 -7.44 -16.63 10.73
N GLU A 51 -7.80 -16.17 11.93
CA GLU A 51 -9.16 -16.31 12.48
C GLU A 51 -10.23 -15.66 11.58
N ASN A 52 -9.87 -14.60 10.85
CA ASN A 52 -10.74 -13.86 9.94
C ASN A 52 -10.25 -13.98 8.49
N GLU A 53 -9.76 -15.16 8.13
CA GLU A 53 -9.24 -15.46 6.80
C GLU A 53 -10.20 -14.98 5.69
N SER A 54 -9.68 -14.13 4.81
CA SER A 54 -10.34 -13.70 3.61
C SER A 54 -9.28 -13.30 2.58
N PRO A 55 -8.90 -14.21 1.67
CA PRO A 55 -7.91 -13.92 0.63
C PRO A 55 -8.25 -12.68 -0.19
N LEU A 56 -9.55 -12.41 -0.40
CA LEU A 56 -10.02 -11.23 -1.13
C LEU A 56 -9.73 -9.94 -0.36
N LEU A 57 -9.98 -9.91 0.95
CA LEU A 57 -9.70 -8.73 1.77
C LEU A 57 -8.19 -8.52 1.94
N ALA A 58 -7.42 -9.60 2.12
CA ALA A 58 -5.97 -9.52 2.14
C ALA A 58 -5.42 -8.94 0.82
N GLU A 59 -5.89 -9.42 -0.34
CA GLU A 59 -5.51 -8.85 -1.64
C GLU A 59 -5.94 -7.39 -1.77
N LEU A 60 -7.18 -7.07 -1.37
CA LEU A 60 -7.76 -5.74 -1.46
C LEU A 60 -6.90 -4.70 -0.75
N TYR A 61 -6.59 -4.91 0.54
CA TYR A 61 -5.86 -3.93 1.33
C TYR A 61 -4.41 -3.77 0.86
N LEU A 62 -3.74 -4.87 0.49
CA LEU A 62 -2.39 -4.80 -0.08
C LEU A 62 -2.36 -4.01 -1.40
N ARG A 63 -3.34 -4.27 -2.29
CA ARG A 63 -3.46 -3.54 -3.55
C ARG A 63 -3.80 -2.07 -3.29
N GLN A 64 -4.71 -1.77 -2.38
CA GLN A 64 -5.13 -0.40 -2.10
C GLN A 64 -3.94 0.46 -1.63
N VAL A 65 -3.10 -0.06 -0.73
CA VAL A 65 -1.85 0.61 -0.34
C VAL A 65 -0.94 0.83 -1.55
N TYR A 66 -0.68 -0.22 -2.32
CA TYR A 66 0.19 -0.14 -3.50
C TYR A 66 -0.30 0.91 -4.52
N PHE A 67 -1.58 0.86 -4.91
CA PHE A 67 -2.15 1.78 -5.89
C PHE A 67 -2.24 3.22 -5.36
N ALA A 68 -2.52 3.42 -4.07
CA ALA A 68 -2.51 4.76 -3.47
C ALA A 68 -1.11 5.40 -3.55
N LEU A 69 -0.03 4.62 -3.34
CA LEU A 69 1.33 5.12 -3.55
C LEU A 69 1.62 5.43 -5.02
N ILE A 70 1.21 4.56 -5.95
CA ILE A 70 1.36 4.78 -7.40
C ILE A 70 0.70 6.09 -7.82
N GLU A 71 -0.54 6.33 -7.40
CA GLU A 71 -1.27 7.55 -7.72
C GLU A 71 -0.63 8.77 -7.05
N ALA A 72 -0.21 8.68 -5.80
CA ALA A 72 0.52 9.77 -5.13
C ALA A 72 1.85 10.11 -5.82
N ILE A 73 2.57 9.13 -6.38
CA ILE A 73 3.81 9.36 -7.15
C ILE A 73 3.51 10.08 -8.48
N ARG A 74 2.36 9.79 -9.12
CA ARG A 74 1.92 10.41 -10.37
C ARG A 74 1.40 11.82 -10.20
N ASP A 75 0.79 12.10 -9.05
CA ASP A 75 0.06 13.32 -8.80
C ASP A 75 0.98 14.57 -8.80
N PRO A 76 0.83 15.49 -9.77
CA PRO A 76 1.63 16.72 -9.82
C PRO A 76 1.27 17.72 -8.71
N GLU A 77 0.09 17.60 -8.09
CA GLU A 77 -0.35 18.47 -7.00
C GLU A 77 0.29 18.06 -5.66
N ARG A 78 0.85 16.84 -5.57
CA ARG A 78 1.64 16.40 -4.42
C ARG A 78 3.02 17.04 -4.45
N SER A 79 3.51 17.41 -3.27
CA SER A 79 4.87 17.92 -3.13
C SER A 79 5.90 16.92 -3.66
N GLN A 80 6.97 17.42 -4.28
CA GLN A 80 8.06 16.57 -4.78
C GLN A 80 8.63 15.66 -3.69
N GLN A 81 8.71 16.15 -2.45
CA GLN A 81 9.15 15.41 -1.29
C GLN A 81 8.22 14.23 -0.99
N PHE A 82 6.90 14.46 -0.93
CA PHE A 82 5.92 13.41 -0.68
C PHE A 82 5.97 12.32 -1.76
N ARG A 83 6.09 12.72 -3.03
CA ARG A 83 6.24 11.81 -4.18
C ARG A 83 7.49 10.95 -4.05
N HIS A 84 8.63 11.54 -3.66
CA HIS A 84 9.87 10.79 -3.41
C HIS A 84 9.76 9.82 -2.24
N VAL A 85 9.12 10.22 -1.15
CA VAL A 85 8.86 9.32 -0.01
C VAL A 85 8.01 8.13 -0.46
N CYS A 86 6.90 8.37 -1.17
CA CYS A 86 6.06 7.30 -1.70
C CYS A 86 6.85 6.35 -2.61
N LEU A 87 7.65 6.89 -3.53
CA LEU A 87 8.51 6.09 -4.42
C LEU A 87 9.53 5.26 -3.64
N ASN A 88 10.17 5.86 -2.63
CA ASN A 88 11.14 5.18 -1.80
C ASN A 88 10.52 4.05 -0.99
N MET A 89 9.27 4.18 -0.51
CA MET A 89 8.61 3.20 0.36
C MET A 89 7.76 2.16 -0.40
N ILE A 90 7.57 2.31 -1.71
CA ILE A 90 6.68 1.45 -2.50
C ILE A 90 7.09 -0.04 -2.54
N HIS A 91 8.35 -0.34 -2.22
CA HIS A 91 8.85 -1.71 -2.18
C HIS A 91 8.20 -2.51 -1.04
N GLU A 92 7.76 -1.89 0.06
CA GLU A 92 7.09 -2.57 1.17
C GLU A 92 5.79 -3.28 0.74
N PRO A 93 4.77 -2.59 0.20
CA PRO A 93 3.56 -3.25 -0.27
C PRO A 93 3.83 -4.17 -1.47
N LEU A 94 4.84 -3.87 -2.31
CA LEU A 94 5.21 -4.75 -3.42
C LEU A 94 5.76 -6.11 -2.92
N ILE A 95 6.59 -6.12 -1.87
CA ILE A 95 7.08 -7.35 -1.23
C ILE A 95 5.91 -8.12 -0.61
N ALA A 96 4.98 -7.44 0.06
CA ALA A 96 3.80 -8.07 0.63
C ALA A 96 2.91 -8.72 -0.44
N LEU A 97 2.66 -8.02 -1.56
CA LEU A 97 1.93 -8.56 -2.72
C LEU A 97 2.66 -9.74 -3.36
N LYS A 98 3.99 -9.70 -3.48
CA LYS A 98 4.79 -10.83 -3.98
C LYS A 98 4.57 -12.08 -3.11
N ARG A 99 4.59 -11.92 -1.79
CA ARG A 99 4.35 -13.01 -0.83
C ARG A 99 2.93 -13.56 -0.97
N PHE A 100 1.94 -12.67 -1.05
CA PHE A 100 0.53 -13.03 -1.23
C PHE A 100 0.30 -13.85 -2.51
N TYR A 101 0.85 -13.41 -3.64
CA TYR A 101 0.64 -14.07 -4.93
C TYR A 101 1.45 -15.35 -5.12
N LYS A 102 2.57 -15.55 -4.42
CA LYS A 102 3.50 -16.69 -4.62
C LYS A 102 2.82 -18.07 -4.62
N ARG A 103 1.73 -18.24 -3.86
CA ARG A 103 1.02 -19.52 -3.69
C ARG A 103 -0.35 -19.57 -4.38
N ARG A 104 -0.68 -18.58 -5.21
CA ARG A 104 -1.99 -18.45 -5.87
C ARG A 104 -1.87 -18.79 -7.36
N HIS A 105 -2.92 -19.40 -7.91
CA HIS A 105 -2.98 -19.69 -9.34
C HIS A 105 -2.88 -18.40 -10.17
N GLY A 106 -1.96 -18.32 -11.13
CA GLY A 106 -1.70 -17.12 -11.92
C GLY A 106 -1.07 -15.96 -11.12
N GLY A 107 -0.60 -16.21 -9.90
CA GLY A 107 -0.05 -15.17 -9.02
C GLY A 107 1.19 -14.48 -9.59
N GLU A 108 2.06 -15.21 -10.29
CA GLU A 108 3.24 -14.63 -10.94
C GLU A 108 2.86 -13.59 -12.01
N GLN A 109 1.88 -13.89 -12.86
CA GLN A 109 1.38 -12.96 -13.88
C GLN A 109 0.77 -11.72 -13.25
N ARG A 110 -0.01 -11.89 -12.15
CA ARG A 110 -0.56 -10.76 -11.40
C ARG A 110 0.54 -9.90 -10.79
N PHE A 111 1.55 -10.51 -10.17
CA PHE A 111 2.67 -9.78 -9.60
C PHE A 111 3.49 -9.04 -10.66
N LEU A 112 3.77 -9.68 -11.80
CA LEU A 112 4.47 -9.05 -12.92
C LEU A 112 3.71 -7.83 -13.44
N SER A 113 2.37 -7.88 -13.49
CA SER A 113 1.55 -6.74 -13.91
C SER A 113 1.75 -5.50 -13.02
N LEU A 114 1.91 -5.70 -11.71
CA LEU A 114 2.23 -4.63 -10.76
C LEU A 114 3.65 -4.11 -10.98
N GLN A 115 4.64 -4.99 -11.20
CA GLN A 115 6.00 -4.54 -11.47
C GLN A 115 6.09 -3.68 -12.75
N LEU A 116 5.38 -4.08 -13.81
CA LEU A 116 5.29 -3.31 -15.05
C LEU A 116 4.67 -1.93 -14.82
N GLU A 117 3.68 -1.82 -13.94
CA GLU A 117 3.06 -0.53 -13.60
C GLU A 117 4.03 0.42 -12.88
N LEU A 118 4.80 -0.09 -11.92
CA LEU A 118 5.85 0.70 -11.27
C LEU A 118 6.98 1.08 -12.25
N GLN A 119 7.36 0.18 -13.16
CA GLN A 119 8.37 0.51 -14.17
C GLN A 119 7.93 1.64 -15.10
N ARG A 120 6.65 1.70 -15.46
CA ARG A 120 6.11 2.83 -16.26
C ARG A 120 6.20 4.17 -15.54
N LEU A 121 6.25 4.16 -14.21
CA LEU A 121 6.47 5.37 -13.40
C LEU A 121 7.93 5.79 -13.30
N GLN A 122 8.84 4.82 -13.37
CA GLN A 122 10.29 5.03 -13.26
C GLN A 122 10.97 5.18 -14.62
N ALA A 123 10.24 4.98 -15.72
CA ALA A 123 10.74 5.31 -17.05
C ALA A 123 11.17 6.79 -17.06
N PRO A 124 12.29 7.15 -17.72
CA PRO A 124 12.67 8.53 -17.85
C PRO A 124 11.48 9.29 -18.39
N LEU A 125 11.09 10.35 -17.69
CA LEU A 125 10.30 11.41 -18.30
C LEU A 125 11.22 12.02 -19.37
N ASP A 126 11.20 11.42 -20.56
CA ASP A 126 11.80 12.01 -21.77
C ASP A 126 11.18 13.39 -22.04
#